data_AF-A0A8K0Y4F5-F1
#
_entry.id   AF-A0A8K0Y4F5-F1
#
_cell.length_a   1.000
_cell.length_b   1.000
_cell.length_c   1.000
_cell.angle_alpha   90.00
_cell.angle_beta   90.00
_cell.angle_gamma   90.00
#
_symmetry.space_group_name_H-M   'P 1'
#
loop_
_entity.id
_entity.type
_entity.pdbx_description
1 polymer ?
#
loop_
_entity_poly.entity_id
_entity_poly.type
_entity_poly.pdbx_seq_one_letter_code
_entity_poly.pdbx_strand_id
1 'polypeptide(L)'
;MIGFRKRIEKASSGKSRIILANDLDDTSAGILEKKTIANINKLSKYLCAIKFNFHVILPLSDKSLTKINRLAHSKGLQTIADIKLNDIGNTNMIAHTTTLEMWI
;
A
#
# COMPACT_ATOMS: atom_id res chain seq x y z
N MET A 1 -17.46 9.15 3.92
CA MET A 1 -16.07 8.81 3.54
C MET A 1 -15.83 9.21 2.09
N ILE A 2 -14.73 9.89 1.74
CA ILE A 2 -14.43 10.22 0.33
C ILE A 2 -13.87 8.99 -0.40
N GLY A 3 -14.42 8.67 -1.58
CA GLY A 3 -14.00 7.50 -2.37
C GLY A 3 -12.55 7.60 -2.88
N PHE A 4 -11.93 6.45 -3.17
CA PHE A 4 -10.52 6.35 -3.60
C PHE A 4 -10.18 7.31 -4.74
N ARG A 5 -11.04 7.39 -5.76
CA ARG A 5 -10.89 8.31 -6.91
C ARG A 5 -10.61 9.76 -6.46
N LYS A 6 -11.44 10.31 -5.58
CA LYS A 6 -11.26 11.69 -5.08
C LYS A 6 -9.99 11.83 -4.24
N ARG A 7 -9.63 10.80 -3.48
CA ARG A 7 -8.40 10.82 -2.66
C ARG A 7 -7.14 10.84 -3.53
N ILE A 8 -7.06 10.01 -4.57
CA ILE A 8 -5.90 9.97 -5.46
C ILE A 8 -5.81 11.22 -6.35
N GLU A 9 -6.94 11.77 -6.81
CA GLU A 9 -6.99 13.06 -7.52
C GLU A 9 -6.41 14.18 -6.63
N LYS A 10 -6.80 14.23 -5.36
CA LYS A 10 -6.27 15.21 -4.38
C LYS A 10 -4.78 15.00 -4.12
N ALA A 11 -4.35 13.76 -3.87
CA ALA A 11 -2.95 13.45 -3.57
C ALA A 11 -2.02 13.77 -4.75
N SER A 12 -2.50 13.58 -5.98
CA SER A 12 -1.71 13.83 -7.19
C SER A 12 -1.65 15.30 -7.60
N SER A 13 -2.75 16.05 -7.44
CA SER A 13 -2.79 17.47 -7.78
C SER A 13 -1.88 18.33 -6.90
N GLY A 14 -1.66 17.93 -5.64
CA GLY A 14 -0.84 18.68 -4.68
C GLY A 14 0.64 18.27 -4.62
N LYS A 15 1.07 17.25 -5.39
CA LYS A 15 2.44 16.72 -5.33
C LYS A 15 2.97 16.30 -6.70
N SER A 16 2.59 15.12 -7.17
CA SER A 16 3.03 14.51 -8.43
C SER A 16 2.05 13.43 -8.86
N ARG A 17 2.19 12.91 -10.09
CA ARG A 17 1.45 11.71 -10.54
C ARG A 17 2.26 10.42 -10.39
N ILE A 18 3.32 10.44 -9.58
CA ILE A 18 4.25 9.32 -9.45
C ILE A 18 3.74 8.37 -8.36
N ILE A 19 3.69 7.09 -8.72
CA ILE A 19 3.41 5.98 -7.81
C ILE A 19 4.71 5.20 -7.62
N LEU A 20 5.16 5.06 -6.38
CA LEU A 20 6.30 4.21 -6.08
C LEU A 20 5.87 2.74 -6.08
N ALA A 21 6.43 1.92 -6.97
CA ALA A 21 6.38 0.48 -6.84
C ALA A 21 7.38 0.05 -5.76
N ASN A 22 6.90 -0.33 -4.58
CA ASN A 22 7.73 -0.76 -3.46
C ASN A 22 7.90 -2.27 -3.48
N ASP A 23 8.36 -2.78 -4.62
CA ASP A 23 8.50 -4.19 -4.95
C ASP A 23 9.89 -4.67 -4.50
N LEU A 24 10.08 -4.73 -3.18
CA LEU A 24 11.34 -5.11 -2.53
C LEU A 24 11.53 -6.64 -2.57
N ASP A 25 12.75 -7.08 -2.86
CA ASP A 25 13.15 -8.49 -3.04
C ASP A 25 13.56 -9.21 -1.74
N ASP A 26 13.50 -8.51 -0.61
CA ASP A 26 13.88 -9.04 0.70
C ASP A 26 12.79 -9.97 1.25
N THR A 27 13.15 -11.13 1.80
CA THR A 27 12.18 -12.06 2.40
C THR A 27 11.99 -11.85 3.90
N SER A 28 12.85 -11.05 4.54
CA SER A 28 12.74 -10.75 5.96
C SER A 28 11.68 -9.68 6.20
N ALA A 29 10.58 -10.07 6.85
CA ALA A 29 9.47 -9.18 7.19
C ALA A 29 9.93 -7.89 7.91
N GLY A 30 10.86 -8.01 8.86
CA GLY A 30 11.39 -6.87 9.61
C GLY A 30 12.21 -5.91 8.75
N ILE A 31 12.98 -6.45 7.79
CA ILE A 31 13.76 -5.62 6.86
C ILE A 31 12.84 -4.96 5.83
N LEU A 32 11.86 -5.70 5.30
CA LEU A 32 10.83 -5.17 4.41
C LEU A 32 10.08 -4.01 5.05
N GLU A 33 9.60 -4.17 6.29
CA GLU A 33 8.90 -3.11 7.02
C GLU A 33 9.79 -1.89 7.18
N LYS A 34 11.04 -2.07 7.65
CA LYS A 34 12.00 -0.99 7.86
C LYS A 34 12.31 -0.23 6.56
N LYS A 35 12.61 -0.94 5.47
CA LYS A 35 12.89 -0.35 4.15
C LYS A 35 11.67 0.40 3.61
N THR A 36 10.49 -0.19 3.74
CA THR A 36 9.22 0.44 3.30
C THR A 36 8.94 1.73 4.05
N ILE A 37 9.08 1.73 5.38
CA ILE A 37 8.91 2.93 6.21
C ILE A 37 9.94 4.00 5.83
N ALA A 38 11.19 3.62 5.58
CA ALA A 38 12.23 4.54 5.13
C ALA A 38 11.90 5.17 3.77
N ASN A 39 11.42 4.37 2.81
CA ASN A 39 10.98 4.84 1.50
C ASN A 39 9.82 5.84 1.62
N ILE A 40 8.79 5.53 2.43
CA ILE A 40 7.67 6.45 2.67
C ILE A 40 8.18 7.77 3.23
N ASN A 41 8.99 7.74 4.29
CA ASN A 41 9.49 8.96 4.94
C ASN A 41 10.37 9.81 4.02
N LYS A 42 11.21 9.18 3.19
CA LYS A 42 12.15 9.86 2.30
C LYS A 42 11.47 10.43 1.06
N LEU A 43 10.51 9.70 0.50
CA LEU A 43 9.98 9.96 -0.84
C LEU A 43 8.58 10.57 -0.85
N SER A 44 7.85 10.61 0.27
CA SER A 44 6.43 11.00 0.29
C SER A 44 6.09 12.40 -0.28
N LYS A 45 7.06 13.31 -0.31
CA LYS A 45 6.89 14.64 -0.93
C LYS A 45 6.82 14.60 -2.46
N TYR A 46 7.33 13.53 -3.07
CA TYR A 46 7.42 13.36 -4.52
C TYR A 46 6.41 12.36 -5.07
N LEU A 47 5.58 11.76 -4.22
CA LEU A 47 4.70 10.64 -4.58
C LEU A 47 3.24 11.00 -4.29
N CYS A 48 2.32 10.50 -5.11
CA CYS A 48 0.88 10.49 -4.77
C CYS A 48 0.46 9.17 -4.12
N ALA A 49 1.16 8.08 -4.44
CA ALA A 49 0.85 6.77 -3.91
C ALA A 49 2.06 5.84 -3.83
N ILE A 50 1.87 4.74 -3.13
CA ILE A 50 2.77 3.61 -3.06
C ILE A 50 1.99 2.33 -3.41
N LYS A 51 2.56 1.49 -4.27
CA LYS A 51 2.01 0.21 -4.70
C LYS A 51 2.84 -0.92 -4.09
N PHE A 52 2.15 -1.91 -3.53
CA PHE A 52 2.75 -3.12 -2.99
C PHE A 52 2.35 -4.29 -3.87
N ASN A 53 3.31 -4.92 -4.56
CA ASN A 53 3.07 -6.21 -5.18
C ASN A 53 2.80 -7.29 -4.11
N PHE A 54 2.01 -8.30 -4.47
CA PHE A 54 1.66 -9.41 -3.60
C PHE A 54 2.86 -10.06 -2.90
N HIS A 55 4.01 -10.21 -3.58
CA HIS A 55 5.20 -10.81 -2.95
C HIS A 55 5.74 -10.01 -1.75
N VAL A 56 5.50 -8.70 -1.68
CA VAL A 56 5.88 -7.86 -0.53
C VAL A 56 4.84 -7.95 0.58
N ILE A 57 3.56 -8.12 0.21
CA ILE A 57 2.45 -8.23 1.16
C ILE A 57 2.56 -9.55 1.94
N LEU A 58 2.81 -10.67 1.26
CA LEU A 58 2.86 -12.02 1.83
C LEU A 58 3.69 -12.19 3.12
N PRO A 59 4.95 -11.71 3.19
CA PRO A 59 5.78 -11.86 4.39
C PRO A 59 5.42 -10.88 5.53
N LEU A 60 4.62 -9.84 5.28
CA LEU A 60 4.30 -8.85 6.29
C LEU A 60 3.08 -9.26 7.12
N SER A 61 3.19 -9.09 8.44
CA SER A 61 2.05 -9.30 9.34
C SER A 61 0.96 -8.23 9.13
N ASP A 62 -0.27 -8.52 9.54
CA ASP A 62 -1.34 -7.52 9.56
C ASP A 62 -0.95 -6.25 10.33
N LYS A 63 -0.34 -6.42 11.51
CA LYS A 63 0.18 -5.30 12.30
C LYS A 63 1.18 -4.44 11.52
N SER A 64 2.10 -5.06 10.78
CA SER A 64 3.08 -4.37 9.94
C SER A 64 2.41 -3.63 8.78
N LEU A 65 1.48 -4.29 8.10
CA LEU A 65 0.72 -3.76 6.96
C LEU A 65 -0.14 -2.57 7.37
N THR A 66 -0.91 -2.69 8.45
CA THR A 66 -1.69 -1.62 9.07
C THR A 66 -0.81 -0.43 9.46
N LYS A 67 0.36 -0.66 10.06
CA LYS A 67 1.32 0.39 10.43
C LYS A 67 1.86 1.14 9.21
N ILE A 68 2.27 0.41 8.18
CA ILE A 68 2.76 0.97 6.91
C ILE A 68 1.67 1.82 6.25
N ASN A 69 0.45 1.29 6.18
CA ASN A 69 -0.69 1.95 5.55
C ASN A 69 -1.05 3.27 6.26
N ARG A 70 -1.15 3.24 7.59
CA ARG A 70 -1.37 4.45 8.41
C ARG A 70 -0.27 5.48 8.21
N LEU A 71 0.99 5.06 8.17
CA LEU A 71 2.11 5.97 7.90
C LEU A 71 1.97 6.61 6.51
N ALA A 72 1.73 5.82 5.46
CA ALA A 72 1.53 6.33 4.10
C ALA A 72 0.39 7.38 4.05
N HIS A 73 -0.76 7.07 4.66
CA HIS A 73 -1.91 7.97 4.74
C HIS A 73 -1.60 9.26 5.53
N SER A 74 -0.89 9.18 6.67
CA SER A 74 -0.47 10.36 7.43
C SER A 74 0.49 11.27 6.66
N LYS A 75 1.24 10.72 5.70
CA LYS A 75 2.09 11.48 4.76
C LYS A 75 1.34 11.95 3.51
N GLY A 76 0.03 11.74 3.44
CA GLY A 76 -0.83 12.11 2.31
C GLY A 76 -0.56 11.31 1.04
N LEU A 77 -0.07 10.06 1.18
CA LEU A 77 0.01 9.09 0.09
C LEU A 77 -1.27 8.25 0.08
N GLN A 78 -1.62 7.70 -1.08
CA GLN A 78 -2.55 6.57 -1.17
C GLN A 78 -1.77 5.25 -1.26
N THR A 79 -2.39 4.15 -0.85
CA THR A 79 -1.83 2.80 -0.97
C THR A 79 -2.60 1.98 -1.99
N ILE A 80 -1.88 1.11 -2.70
CA ILE A 80 -2.44 0.19 -3.70
C ILE A 80 -1.88 -1.20 -3.43
N ALA A 81 -2.76 -2.19 -3.22
CA ALA A 81 -2.38 -3.59 -3.16
C ALA A 81 -2.49 -4.20 -4.57
N ASP A 82 -1.36 -4.57 -5.15
CA ASP A 82 -1.27 -5.19 -6.48
C ASP A 82 -1.25 -6.72 -6.34
N ILE A 83 -2.41 -7.24 -5.95
CA ILE A 83 -2.66 -8.66 -5.60
C ILE A 83 -3.04 -9.53 -6.80
N LYS A 84 -3.56 -8.93 -7.88
CA LYS A 84 -4.00 -9.62 -9.11
C LYS A 84 -4.89 -10.84 -8.83
N LEU A 85 -5.95 -10.66 -8.03
CA LEU A 85 -6.93 -11.72 -7.72
C LEU A 85 -7.51 -12.32 -9.01
N ASN A 86 -7.57 -13.65 -9.08
CA ASN A 86 -8.02 -14.40 -10.26
C ASN A 86 -8.64 -15.76 -9.89
N ASP A 87 -9.20 -15.88 -8.69
CA ASP A 87 -9.86 -17.11 -8.22
C ASP A 87 -11.38 -17.05 -8.47
N ILE A 88 -12.13 -18.08 -8.08
CA ILE A 88 -13.59 -18.07 -8.11
C ILE A 88 -14.16 -17.01 -7.17
N GLY A 89 -15.39 -16.57 -7.45
CA GLY A 89 -15.99 -15.41 -6.77
C GLY A 89 -15.93 -15.47 -5.24
N ASN A 90 -16.26 -16.61 -4.63
CA ASN A 90 -16.24 -16.76 -3.18
C ASN A 90 -14.82 -16.57 -2.59
N THR A 91 -13.80 -17.14 -3.22
CA THR A 91 -12.40 -17.00 -2.80
C THR A 91 -11.92 -15.56 -2.93
N ASN A 92 -12.23 -14.89 -4.05
CA ASN A 92 -11.88 -13.48 -4.24
C ASN A 92 -12.55 -12.56 -3.22
N MET A 93 -13.79 -12.88 -2.80
CA MET A 93 -14.49 -12.10 -1.77
C MET A 93 -13.80 -12.18 -0.41
N ILE A 94 -13.31 -13.37 -0.02
CA ILE A 94 -12.51 -13.54 1.20
C ILE A 94 -11.22 -12.73 1.09
N ALA A 95 -10.45 -12.91 0.02
CA ALA A 95 -9.19 -12.20 -0.18
C ALA A 95 -9.38 -10.66 -0.21
N HIS A 96 -10.42 -10.18 -0.88
CA HIS A 96 -10.80 -8.77 -0.88
C HIS A 96 -11.09 -8.27 0.54
N THR A 97 -11.94 -8.97 1.29
CA THR A 97 -12.38 -8.54 2.63
C THR A 97 -11.19 -8.47 3.58
N THR A 98 -10.38 -9.52 3.64
CA THR A 98 -9.16 -9.55 4.47
C THR A 98 -8.20 -8.43 4.07
N THR A 99 -7.95 -8.22 2.78
CA THR A 99 -7.04 -7.14 2.33
C THR A 99 -7.60 -5.77 2.69
N LEU A 100 -8.91 -5.55 2.55
CA LEU A 100 -9.56 -4.27 2.80
C LEU A 100 -9.47 -3.88 4.28
N GLU A 101 -9.66 -4.82 5.20
CA GLU A 101 -9.57 -4.58 6.65
C GLU A 101 -8.19 -4.03 7.06
N MET A 102 -7.13 -4.46 6.37
CA MET A 102 -5.76 -4.03 6.62
C MET A 102 -5.46 -2.65 6.00
N TRP A 103 -6.22 -2.26 4.97
CA TRP A 103 -5.98 -1.10 4.10
C TRP A 103 -6.84 0.13 4.43
N ILE A 104 -7.81 0.01 5.34
CA ILE A 104 -8.62 1.13 5.85
C ILE A 104 -7.92 1.78 7.06
#